data_AF-F8IHE3-F1
#
_entry.id   AF-F8IHE3-F1
#
_cell.length_a   1.000
_cell.length_b   1.000
_cell.length_c   1.000
_cell.angle_alpha   90.00
_cell.angle_beta   90.00
_cell.angle_gamma   90.00
#
_symmetry.space_group_name_H-M   'P 1'
#
loop_
_entity.id
_entity.type
_entity.pdbx_description
1 polymer ?
#
loop_
_entity_poly.entity_id
_entity_poly.type
_entity_poly.pdbx_seq_one_letter_code
_entity_poly.pdbx_strand_id
1 'polypeptide(L)' 'MNMTQRELAMKVGISRPHLANIEAGRKISGLRIAKKLAKELNTTIDDLFGDDVPKDDKK' A
#
# COMPACT_ATOMS: atom_id res chain seq x y z
N MET A 1 -15.65 -0.02 -7.10
CA MET A 1 -14.61 1.00 -7.39
C MET A 1 -14.20 0.84 -8.84
N ASN A 2 -14.35 1.87 -9.68
CA ASN A 2 -13.85 1.84 -11.07
C ASN A 2 -12.55 2.64 -11.17
N MET A 3 -11.49 2.14 -10.52
CA MET A 3 -10.15 2.72 -10.61
C MET A 3 -9.19 1.64 -11.09
N THR A 4 -8.41 1.93 -12.12
CA THR A 4 -7.38 1.03 -12.60
C THR A 4 -6.15 1.09 -11.70
N GLN A 5 -5.36 0.00 -11.69
CA GLN A 5 -4.07 -0.06 -11.01
C GLN A 5 -3.12 1.07 -11.45
N ARG A 6 -3.20 1.50 -12.73
CA ARG A 6 -2.40 2.61 -13.24
C ARG A 6 -2.80 3.93 -12.60
N GLU A 7 -4.09 4.19 -12.47
CA GLU A 7 -4.61 5.42 -11.84
C GLU A 7 -4.28 5.46 -10.35
N LEU A 8 -4.41 4.34 -9.64
CA LEU A 8 -4.02 4.25 -8.24
C LEU A 8 -2.51 4.52 -8.06
N ALA A 9 -1.67 3.91 -8.90
CA ALA A 9 -0.22 4.14 -8.87
C ALA A 9 0.12 5.61 -9.09
N MET A 10 -0.53 6.29 -10.05
CA MET A 10 -0.34 7.72 -10.29
C MET A 10 -0.75 8.58 -9.07
N LYS A 11 -1.89 8.29 -8.45
CA LYS A 11 -2.36 9.02 -7.25
C LYS A 11 -1.44 8.86 -6.05
N VAL A 12 -0.90 7.66 -5.85
CA VAL A 12 0.05 7.35 -4.77
C VAL A 12 1.45 7.92 -5.06
N GLY A 13 1.77 8.13 -6.35
CA GLY A 13 3.06 8.62 -6.82
C GLY A 13 4.10 7.51 -6.95
N ILE A 14 3.69 6.33 -7.40
CA ILE A 14 4.56 5.18 -7.67
C ILE A 14 4.33 4.67 -9.10
N SER A 15 5.26 3.85 -9.61
CA SER A 15 5.06 3.22 -10.91
C SER A 15 4.07 2.06 -10.81
N ARG A 16 3.35 1.77 -11.90
CA ARG A 16 2.44 0.61 -11.95
C ARG A 16 3.14 -0.71 -11.60
N PRO A 17 4.37 -1.02 -12.10
CA PRO A 17 5.09 -2.22 -11.67
C PRO A 17 5.44 -2.23 -10.17
N HIS A 18 5.67 -1.05 -9.57
CA HIS A 18 5.88 -0.96 -8.12
C HIS A 18 4.61 -1.36 -7.37
N LEU A 19 3.45 -0.85 -7.76
CA LEU A 19 2.17 -1.25 -7.18
C LEU A 19 1.89 -2.75 -7.36
N ALA A 20 2.15 -3.30 -8.55
CA ALA A 20 1.98 -4.73 -8.81
C ALA A 20 2.88 -5.61 -7.92
N ASN A 21 4.11 -5.17 -7.62
CA ASN A 21 4.98 -5.89 -6.69
C ASN A 21 4.51 -5.82 -5.23
N ILE A 22 3.84 -4.72 -4.84
CA ILE A 22 3.22 -4.59 -3.51
C ILE A 22 2.05 -5.57 -3.39
N GLU A 23 1.15 -5.59 -4.38
CA GLU A 23 -0.01 -6.49 -4.40
C GLU A 23 0.39 -7.98 -4.46
N ALA A 24 1.52 -8.29 -5.11
CA ALA A 24 2.07 -9.64 -5.16
C ALA A 24 2.84 -10.05 -3.88
N GLY A 25 2.90 -9.19 -2.86
CA GLY A 25 3.65 -9.43 -1.63
C GLY A 25 5.18 -9.45 -1.81
N ARG A 26 5.68 -9.05 -2.98
CA ARG A 26 7.12 -9.12 -3.34
C ARG A 26 7.91 -7.92 -2.83
N LYS A 27 7.23 -6.86 -2.36
CA LYS A 27 7.87 -5.65 -1.87
C LYS A 27 7.12 -5.05 -0.69
N ILE A 28 7.84 -4.91 0.43
CA ILE A 28 7.36 -4.15 1.58
C ILE A 28 7.39 -2.67 1.20
N SER A 29 6.22 -2.06 1.13
CA SER A 29 6.10 -0.62 0.88
C SER A 29 6.48 0.16 2.14
N GLY A 30 7.23 1.25 2.01
CA GLY A 30 7.52 2.11 3.17
C GLY A 30 6.22 2.73 3.72
N LEU A 31 6.18 3.06 5.02
CA LEU A 31 5.01 3.59 5.72
C LEU A 31 4.31 4.76 4.99
N ARG A 32 5.08 5.58 4.28
CA ARG A 32 4.56 6.69 3.46
C ARG A 32 3.69 6.21 2.29
N ILE A 33 4.08 5.13 1.61
CA ILE A 33 3.32 4.54 0.49
C ILE A 33 2.09 3.84 1.04
N ALA A 34 2.25 3.05 2.11
CA ALA A 34 1.15 2.41 2.83
C ALA A 34 0.06 3.42 3.25
N LYS A 35 0.43 4.54 3.90
CA LYS A 35 -0.51 5.61 4.28
C LYS A 35 -1.26 6.21 3.09
N LYS A 36 -0.58 6.40 1.95
CA LYS A 36 -1.22 6.94 0.74
C LYS A 36 -2.18 5.94 0.12
N LEU A 37 -1.80 4.66 0.03
CA LEU A 37 -2.68 3.60 -0.45
C LEU A 37 -3.95 3.50 0.42
N ALA A 38 -3.77 3.52 1.73
CA ALA A 38 -4.86 3.47 2.71
C ALA A 38 -5.86 4.62 2.46
N LYS A 39 -5.32 5.84 2.31
CA LYS A 39 -6.13 7.03 2.01
C LYS A 39 -6.89 6.92 0.68
N GLU A 40 -6.23 6.52 -0.41
CA GLU A 40 -6.86 6.45 -1.73
C GLU A 40 -7.87 5.32 -1.87
N LEU A 41 -7.69 4.23 -1.13
CA LEU A 41 -8.61 3.09 -1.09
C LEU A 41 -9.66 3.21 0.02
N ASN A 42 -9.63 4.31 0.79
CA ASN A 42 -10.51 4.56 1.92
C ASN A 42 -10.51 3.39 2.93
N THR A 43 -9.32 2.91 3.26
CA THR A 43 -9.05 1.77 4.13
C THR A 43 -7.95 2.12 5.15
N THR A 44 -7.59 1.21 6.05
CA THR A 44 -6.48 1.41 7.00
C THR A 44 -5.20 0.72 6.56
N ILE A 45 -4.08 1.02 7.23
CA ILE A 45 -2.82 0.29 7.00
C ILE A 45 -2.96 -1.15 7.49
N ASP A 46 -3.68 -1.36 8.59
CA ASP A 46 -4.00 -2.69 9.12
C ASP A 46 -4.79 -3.51 8.09
N ASP A 47 -5.80 -2.91 7.44
CA ASP A 47 -6.55 -3.59 6.38
C ASP A 47 -5.70 -3.90 5.13
N LEU A 48 -4.65 -3.12 4.87
CA LEU A 48 -3.77 -3.31 3.71
C LEU A 48 -2.71 -4.40 3.92
N PHE A 49 -2.25 -4.58 5.16
CA PHE A 49 -1.10 -5.44 5.48
C PHE A 49 -1.42 -6.52 6.53
N GLY A 50 -2.60 -6.51 7.14
CA GLY A 50 -3.03 -7.44 8.18
C GLY A 50 -2.08 -7.51 9.37
N ASP A 51 -1.98 -8.70 9.97
CA ASP A 51 -1.03 -9.01 11.05
C ASP A 51 0.44 -9.11 10.58
N ASP A 52 0.71 -9.02 9.27
CA ASP A 52 2.07 -9.01 8.71
C ASP A 52 2.78 -7.65 8.87
N VAL A 53 2.12 -6.64 9.44
CA VAL A 53 2.82 -5.45 9.94
C VAL A 53 3.63 -5.90 11.17
N PRO A 54 4.98 -5.83 11.15
CA PRO A 54 5.76 -6.05 12.35
C PRO A 54 5.26 -5.06 13.39
N LYS A 55 4.66 -5.58 14.47
CA LYS A 55 4.27 -4.75 15.61
C LYS A 55 5.57 -4.09 16.07
N ASP A 56 5.62 -2.76 15.97
CA ASP A 56 6.72 -1.96 16.51
C ASP A 56 6.67 -2.16 18.03
N ASP A 57 7.34 -3.22 18.51
CA ASP A 57 7.65 -3.44 19.91
C ASP A 57 8.59 -2.30 20.31
N LYS A 58 8.01 -1.13 20.59
CA LYS A 58 8.69 -0.05 21.29
C LYS A 58 9.07 -0.59 22.66
N LYS A 59 10.34 -0.99 22.77
CA LYS A 59 11.02 -1.27 24.02
C LYS A 59 11.31 0.01 24.78
#